data_AF-A0A7C4Z5T7-F1
#
_entry.id   AF-A0A7C4Z5T7-F1
#
_cell.length_a   1.000
_cell.length_b   1.000
_cell.length_c   1.000
_cell.angle_alpha   90.00
_cell.angle_beta   90.00
_cell.angle_gamma   90.00
#
_symmetry.space_group_name_H-M   'P 1'
#
loop_
_entity.id
_entity.type
_entity.pdbx_description
1 polymer ?
#
loop_
_entity_poly.entity_id
_entity_poly.type
_entity_poly.pdbx_seq_one_letter_code
_entity_poly.pdbx_strand_id
1 'polypeptide(L)'
;MRTARSVLILTIGIGLAAAALGARAADPASAPRKSWAREAAAFNSLPPESQRRIRQLDRELREEDSESRDRYFRLLQRYSDWYERLPAEDRQAIEAAAGTPARIEKIKEIKEKQWIASLPKADRDQILDPAISAEEKQKRIAAARARAAQNELDWSMTIARLEDRQDVVRNELLKWRDQILEKLDQKDRRVRQNEWKNVRQPGVPRMMFLESQRLGVPVPKMFENLRFQDRLPPVDVIRLRQFMMSSEALRSEFEERLRDPEKRDVALQELIERYWEEHKAELEAIRARDEKLNRERKAKP
;
A
#
# COMPACT_ATOMS: atom_id res chain seq x y z
N MET A 1 29.10 -17.19 -14.41
CA MET A 1 28.78 -17.93 -13.16
C MET A 1 28.46 -16.99 -11.97
N ARG A 2 27.65 -15.93 -12.14
CA ARG A 2 27.24 -15.03 -11.03
C ARG A 2 25.87 -15.38 -10.43
N THR A 3 25.02 -16.12 -11.14
CA THR A 3 23.66 -16.48 -10.71
C THR A 3 23.59 -17.49 -9.56
N ALA A 4 24.66 -18.26 -9.32
CA ALA A 4 24.70 -19.25 -8.23
C ALA A 4 24.98 -18.65 -6.84
N ARG A 5 25.57 -17.44 -6.76
CA ARG A 5 25.87 -16.78 -5.47
C ARG A 5 24.63 -16.13 -4.83
N SER A 6 23.71 -15.62 -5.64
CA SER A 6 22.52 -14.90 -5.15
C SER A 6 21.49 -15.80 -4.43
N VAL A 7 21.51 -17.11 -4.67
CA VAL A 7 20.61 -18.06 -3.97
C VAL A 7 21.13 -18.41 -2.56
N LEU A 8 22.43 -18.25 -2.32
CA LEU A 8 23.07 -18.59 -1.03
C LEU A 8 22.91 -17.48 0.03
N ILE A 9 22.72 -16.23 -0.38
CA ILE A 9 22.59 -15.07 0.54
C ILE A 9 21.26 -15.09 1.30
N LEU A 10 20.23 -15.77 0.76
CA LEU A 10 18.92 -15.90 1.42
C LEU A 10 18.82 -17.03 2.45
N THR A 11 19.90 -17.79 2.66
CA THR A 11 19.82 -19.10 3.32
C THR A 11 20.57 -19.20 4.65
N ILE A 12 21.16 -18.11 5.14
CA ILE A 12 22.05 -18.12 6.30
C ILE A 12 21.50 -17.23 7.44
N GLY A 13 20.99 -17.87 8.49
CA GLY A 13 20.91 -17.27 9.83
C GLY A 13 19.74 -16.34 10.16
N ILE A 14 18.58 -16.48 9.51
CA ILE A 14 17.52 -15.46 9.61
C ILE A 14 16.75 -15.46 10.96
N GLY A 15 16.74 -16.57 11.71
CA GLY A 15 16.02 -16.64 13.00
C GLY A 15 16.59 -15.79 14.14
N LEU A 16 17.90 -15.47 14.12
CA LEU A 16 18.57 -14.71 15.20
C LEU A 16 18.94 -13.27 14.81
N ALA A 17 18.88 -12.92 13.52
CA ALA A 17 19.25 -11.58 13.04
C ALA A 17 18.07 -10.59 13.02
N ALA A 18 16.83 -11.08 13.08
CA ALA A 18 15.63 -10.24 13.02
C ALA A 18 15.60 -9.15 14.11
N ALA A 19 15.82 -9.54 15.37
CA ALA A 19 15.82 -8.62 16.50
C ALA A 19 16.94 -7.56 16.48
N ALA A 20 17.98 -7.74 15.65
CA ALA A 20 19.10 -6.78 15.53
C ALA A 20 19.00 -5.87 14.29
N LEU A 21 18.10 -6.15 13.34
CA LEU A 21 18.06 -5.47 12.03
C LEU A 21 16.84 -4.55 11.82
N GLY A 22 15.89 -4.50 12.77
CA GLY A 22 14.61 -3.78 12.64
C GLY A 22 14.67 -2.23 12.62
N ALA A 23 15.84 -1.59 12.60
CA ALA A 23 15.96 -0.13 12.76
C ALA A 23 16.68 0.62 11.61
N ARG A 24 16.60 0.14 10.36
CA ARG A 24 17.45 0.70 9.28
C ARG A 24 16.72 0.91 7.95
N ALA A 25 16.12 2.10 7.81
CA ALA A 25 15.76 2.68 6.50
C ALA A 25 16.03 4.20 6.43
N ALA A 26 16.78 4.75 7.38
CA ALA A 26 17.26 6.13 7.33
C ALA A 26 18.77 6.09 7.02
N ASP A 27 19.27 7.13 6.32
CA ASP A 27 20.70 7.37 6.10
C ASP A 27 21.47 7.00 7.38
N PRO A 28 22.50 6.13 7.37
CA PRO A 28 23.25 5.78 8.57
C PRO A 28 23.78 7.02 9.31
N ALA A 29 23.97 8.16 8.65
CA ALA A 29 24.34 9.42 9.31
C ALA A 29 23.21 10.05 10.15
N SER A 30 21.95 9.66 9.94
CA SER A 30 20.75 10.25 10.55
C SER A 30 20.15 9.47 11.72
N ALA A 31 20.60 8.22 11.96
CA ALA A 31 20.14 7.45 13.11
C ALA A 31 20.70 8.08 14.41
N PRO A 32 19.85 8.38 15.42
CA PRO A 32 20.32 8.99 16.65
C PRO A 32 21.32 8.06 17.35
N ARG A 33 22.50 8.58 17.73
CA ARG A 33 23.64 7.83 18.33
C ARG A 33 23.25 6.86 19.46
N LYS A 34 22.14 7.10 20.16
CA LYS A 34 21.60 6.21 21.21
C LYS A 34 21.11 4.86 20.68
N SER A 35 20.71 4.73 19.41
CA SER A 35 20.27 3.45 18.84
C SER A 35 21.43 2.49 18.61
N TRP A 36 22.62 2.99 18.24
CA TRP A 36 23.80 2.16 17.96
C TRP A 36 24.33 1.42 19.18
N ALA A 37 24.32 2.05 20.36
CA ALA A 37 24.76 1.38 21.59
C ALA A 37 23.86 0.17 21.90
N ARG A 38 22.54 0.30 21.68
CA ARG A 38 21.58 -0.79 21.89
C ARG A 38 21.74 -1.90 20.86
N GLU A 39 21.90 -1.55 19.58
CA GLU A 39 22.10 -2.51 18.49
C GLU A 39 23.43 -3.26 18.65
N ALA A 40 24.51 -2.56 19.02
CA ALA A 40 25.81 -3.17 19.29
C ALA A 40 25.75 -4.12 20.50
N ALA A 41 25.04 -3.73 21.58
CA ALA A 41 24.82 -4.60 22.72
C ALA A 41 24.02 -5.86 22.33
N ALA A 42 22.95 -5.71 21.54
CA ALA A 42 22.16 -6.83 21.04
C ALA A 42 23.01 -7.78 20.18
N PHE A 43 23.79 -7.24 19.23
CA PHE A 43 24.70 -8.04 18.40
C PHE A 43 25.75 -8.77 19.24
N ASN A 44 26.38 -8.09 20.20
CA ASN A 44 27.40 -8.69 21.07
C ASN A 44 26.83 -9.74 22.04
N SER A 45 25.52 -9.71 22.32
CA SER A 45 24.85 -10.73 23.13
C SER A 45 24.58 -12.03 22.37
N LEU A 46 24.70 -12.04 21.04
CA LEU A 46 24.53 -13.24 20.23
C LEU A 46 25.69 -14.22 20.43
N PRO A 47 25.47 -15.54 20.27
CA PRO A 47 26.56 -16.53 20.26
C PRO A 47 27.65 -16.16 19.23
N PRO A 48 28.94 -16.40 19.51
CA PRO A 48 30.04 -16.00 18.62
C PRO A 48 29.91 -16.52 17.19
N GLU A 49 29.32 -17.71 17.03
CA GLU A 49 29.05 -18.28 15.71
C GLU A 49 28.02 -17.46 14.93
N SER A 50 26.92 -17.04 15.58
CA SER A 50 25.90 -16.16 15.00
C SER A 50 26.48 -14.80 14.63
N GLN A 51 27.33 -14.22 15.48
CA GLN A 51 28.04 -12.98 15.18
C GLN A 51 28.89 -13.11 13.92
N ARG A 52 29.64 -14.21 13.78
CA ARG A 52 30.44 -14.50 12.57
C ARG A 52 29.57 -14.61 11.32
N ARG A 53 28.42 -15.29 11.41
CA ARG A 53 27.47 -15.43 10.29
C ARG A 53 26.89 -14.08 9.86
N ILE A 54 26.47 -13.23 10.80
CA ILE A 54 25.94 -11.90 10.49
C ILE A 54 27.03 -11.01 9.86
N ARG A 55 28.27 -11.04 10.37
CA ARG A 55 29.38 -10.31 9.74
C ARG A 55 29.70 -10.81 8.33
N GLN A 56 29.56 -12.11 8.09
CA GLN A 56 29.72 -12.69 6.75
C GLN A 56 28.62 -12.21 5.81
N LEU A 57 27.35 -12.23 6.25
CA LEU A 57 26.23 -11.71 5.49
C LEU A 57 26.38 -10.22 5.17
N ASP A 58 26.82 -9.39 6.12
CA ASP A 58 27.08 -7.97 5.88
C ASP A 58 28.18 -7.75 4.83
N ARG A 59 29.25 -8.57 4.85
CA ARG A 59 30.27 -8.53 3.79
C ARG A 59 29.71 -8.92 2.43
N GLU A 60 28.99 -10.03 2.35
CA GLU A 60 28.37 -10.51 1.10
C GLU A 60 27.40 -9.48 0.52
N LEU A 61 26.56 -8.86 1.35
CA LEU A 61 25.66 -7.80 0.91
C LEU A 61 26.38 -6.55 0.40
N ARG A 62 27.57 -6.23 0.94
CA ARG A 62 28.37 -5.09 0.47
C ARG A 62 29.09 -5.35 -0.85
N GLU A 63 29.34 -6.62 -1.19
CA GLU A 63 29.94 -7.03 -2.46
C GLU A 63 28.93 -6.99 -3.62
N GLU A 64 27.63 -7.00 -3.32
CA GLU A 64 26.55 -6.83 -4.30
C GLU A 64 26.49 -5.38 -4.82
N ASP A 65 25.95 -5.21 -6.04
CA ASP A 65 25.65 -3.89 -6.58
C ASP A 65 24.60 -3.14 -5.73
N SER A 66 24.53 -1.82 -5.86
CA SER A 66 23.66 -0.99 -5.01
C SER A 66 22.18 -1.37 -5.12
N GLU A 67 21.70 -1.73 -6.31
CA GLU A 67 20.28 -2.08 -6.51
C GLU A 67 19.95 -3.43 -5.86
N SER A 68 20.78 -4.45 -6.11
CA SER A 68 20.63 -5.77 -5.49
C SER A 68 20.74 -5.71 -3.97
N ARG A 69 21.72 -4.96 -3.46
CA ARG A 69 21.92 -4.74 -2.02
C ARG A 69 20.68 -4.12 -1.36
N ASP A 70 20.13 -3.06 -1.93
CA ASP A 70 18.93 -2.39 -1.40
C ASP A 70 17.69 -3.28 -1.46
N ARG A 71 17.58 -4.10 -2.52
CA ARG A 71 16.51 -5.11 -2.63
C ARG A 71 16.64 -6.17 -1.54
N TYR A 72 17.84 -6.70 -1.29
CA TYR A 72 18.07 -7.70 -0.25
C TYR A 72 17.86 -7.13 1.16
N PHE A 73 18.30 -5.91 1.44
CA PHE A 73 18.02 -5.24 2.72
C PHE A 73 16.51 -5.10 2.97
N ARG A 74 15.74 -4.63 1.98
CA ARG A 74 14.27 -4.54 2.08
C ARG A 74 13.62 -5.91 2.28
N LEU A 75 14.18 -6.97 1.70
CA LEU A 75 13.67 -8.32 1.90
C LEU A 75 13.96 -8.83 3.32
N LEU A 76 15.19 -8.66 3.81
CA LEU A 76 15.59 -9.04 5.17
C LEU A 76 14.77 -8.30 6.23
N GLN A 77 14.53 -7.00 6.02
CA GLN A 77 13.68 -6.20 6.90
C GLN A 77 12.24 -6.73 6.91
N ARG A 78 11.61 -6.93 5.73
CA ARG A 78 10.25 -7.48 5.65
C ARG A 78 10.14 -8.86 6.27
N TYR A 79 11.17 -9.70 6.11
CA TYR A 79 11.21 -11.00 6.78
C TYR A 79 11.28 -10.84 8.30
N SER A 80 12.17 -9.97 8.79
CA SER A 80 12.32 -9.70 10.23
C SER A 80 11.00 -9.27 10.86
N ASP A 81 10.36 -8.26 10.25
CA ASP A 81 9.08 -7.73 10.72
C ASP A 81 7.98 -8.80 10.71
N TRP A 82 7.97 -9.67 9.68
CA TRP A 82 7.04 -10.79 9.60
C TRP A 82 7.32 -11.83 10.70
N TYR A 83 8.58 -12.22 10.88
CA TYR A 83 9.00 -13.23 11.85
C TYR A 83 8.68 -12.81 13.28
N GLU A 84 8.91 -11.55 13.64
CA GLU A 84 8.62 -11.01 14.98
C GLU A 84 7.13 -11.01 15.32
N ARG A 85 6.25 -10.92 14.31
CA ARG A 85 4.80 -10.97 14.47
C ARG A 85 4.24 -12.39 14.52
N LEU A 86 5.05 -13.41 14.26
CA LEU A 86 4.60 -14.79 14.31
C LEU A 86 4.26 -15.21 15.75
N PRO A 87 3.22 -16.04 15.93
CA PRO A 87 2.99 -16.75 17.19
C PRO A 87 4.26 -17.47 17.67
N ALA A 88 4.45 -17.57 18.99
CA ALA A 88 5.63 -18.21 19.56
C ALA A 88 5.82 -19.65 19.06
N GLU A 89 4.72 -20.40 18.92
CA GLU A 89 4.70 -21.77 18.40
C GLU A 89 5.26 -21.87 16.98
N ASP A 90 4.83 -20.97 16.08
CA ASP A 90 5.30 -20.93 14.69
C ASP A 90 6.79 -20.57 14.61
N ARG A 91 7.27 -19.64 15.46
CA ARG A 91 8.70 -19.31 15.55
C ARG A 91 9.53 -20.50 16.01
N GLN A 92 9.11 -21.17 17.07
CA GLN A 92 9.76 -22.38 17.57
C GLN A 92 9.78 -23.49 16.53
N ALA A 93 8.70 -23.66 15.78
CA ALA A 93 8.63 -24.65 14.70
C ALA A 93 9.63 -24.36 13.57
N ILE A 94 9.86 -23.09 13.22
CA ILE A 94 10.91 -22.70 12.27
C ILE A 94 12.30 -22.98 12.86
N GLU A 95 12.55 -22.60 14.12
CA GLU A 95 13.86 -22.78 14.76
C GLU A 95 14.25 -24.26 14.90
N ALA A 96 13.28 -25.11 15.22
CA ALA A 96 13.44 -26.56 15.37
C ALA A 96 13.66 -27.31 14.06
N ALA A 97 13.32 -26.73 12.90
CA ALA A 97 13.50 -27.38 11.61
C ALA A 97 14.99 -27.61 11.30
N ALA A 98 15.32 -28.84 10.89
CA ALA A 98 16.68 -29.32 10.72
C ALA A 98 17.36 -28.71 9.48
N GLY A 99 18.24 -27.74 9.73
CA GLY A 99 19.01 -27.09 8.67
C GLY A 99 18.17 -26.18 7.77
N THR A 100 18.80 -25.65 6.75
CA THR A 100 18.23 -24.58 5.92
C THR A 100 17.06 -25.03 5.03
N PRO A 101 17.11 -26.17 4.31
CA PRO A 101 16.01 -26.58 3.44
C PRO A 101 14.72 -26.82 4.23
N ALA A 102 14.80 -27.50 5.37
CA ALA A 102 13.64 -27.76 6.22
C ALA A 102 13.04 -26.47 6.79
N ARG A 103 13.87 -25.49 7.14
CA ARG A 103 13.42 -24.15 7.58
C ARG A 103 12.65 -23.43 6.48
N ILE A 104 13.14 -23.49 5.24
CA ILE A 104 12.45 -22.88 4.11
C ILE A 104 11.09 -23.52 3.88
N GLU A 105 11.01 -24.85 3.89
CA GLU A 105 9.72 -25.54 3.76
C GLU A 105 8.77 -25.16 4.90
N LYS A 106 9.27 -25.06 6.14
CA LYS A 106 8.44 -24.63 7.25
C LYS A 106 7.92 -23.19 7.11
N ILE A 107 8.77 -22.28 6.64
CA ILE A 107 8.37 -20.89 6.35
C ILE A 107 7.30 -20.86 5.25
N LYS A 108 7.43 -21.68 4.20
CA LYS A 108 6.44 -21.79 3.12
C LYS A 108 5.10 -22.27 3.66
N GLU A 109 5.09 -23.32 4.48
CA GLU A 109 3.88 -23.83 5.14
C GLU A 109 3.16 -22.75 5.95
N ILE A 110 3.90 -22.02 6.80
CA ILE A 110 3.33 -20.97 7.66
C ILE A 110 2.78 -19.82 6.79
N LYS A 111 3.53 -19.36 5.80
CA LYS A 111 3.06 -18.32 4.87
C LYS A 111 1.83 -18.75 4.09
N GLU A 112 1.78 -20.01 3.65
CA GLU A 112 0.61 -20.55 2.96
C GLU A 112 -0.62 -20.59 3.88
N LYS A 113 -0.46 -21.04 5.13
CA LYS A 113 -1.54 -20.99 6.14
C LYS A 113 -2.05 -19.57 6.36
N GLN A 114 -1.15 -18.61 6.54
CA GLN A 114 -1.51 -17.20 6.72
C GLN A 114 -2.21 -16.62 5.50
N TRP A 115 -1.72 -16.95 4.30
CA TRP A 115 -2.35 -16.51 3.06
C TRP A 115 -3.76 -17.10 2.91
N ILE A 116 -3.95 -18.41 3.15
CA ILE A 116 -5.28 -19.05 3.15
C ILE A 116 -6.21 -18.38 4.18
N ALA A 117 -5.69 -18.08 5.38
CA ALA A 117 -6.47 -17.41 6.42
C ALA A 117 -6.92 -15.98 6.01
N SER A 118 -6.13 -15.31 5.17
CA SER A 118 -6.43 -13.96 4.64
C SER A 118 -7.41 -13.95 3.46
N LEU A 119 -7.72 -15.10 2.86
CA LEU A 119 -8.65 -15.19 1.73
C LEU A 119 -10.10 -14.87 2.15
N PRO A 120 -10.96 -14.43 1.20
CA PRO A 120 -12.39 -14.35 1.43
C PRO A 120 -12.94 -15.68 1.95
N LYS A 121 -13.93 -15.61 2.86
CA LYS A 121 -14.49 -16.78 3.55
C LYS A 121 -14.89 -17.91 2.58
N ALA A 122 -15.56 -17.58 1.48
CA ALA A 122 -15.97 -18.55 0.47
C ALA A 122 -14.80 -19.35 -0.12
N ASP A 123 -13.70 -18.66 -0.48
CA ASP A 123 -12.50 -19.30 -1.02
C ASP A 123 -11.78 -20.13 0.05
N ARG A 124 -11.70 -19.60 1.28
CA ARG A 124 -11.07 -20.29 2.40
C ARG A 124 -11.80 -21.59 2.74
N ASP A 125 -13.13 -21.55 2.86
CA ASP A 125 -13.95 -22.72 3.20
C ASP A 125 -13.85 -23.78 2.10
N GLN A 126 -13.78 -23.37 0.82
CA GLN A 126 -13.53 -24.28 -0.31
C GLN A 126 -12.15 -24.93 -0.30
N ILE A 127 -11.11 -24.28 0.24
CA ILE A 127 -9.74 -24.82 0.29
C ILE A 127 -9.52 -25.70 1.53
N LEU A 128 -10.25 -25.41 2.62
CA LEU A 128 -10.15 -26.12 3.91
C LEU A 128 -11.14 -27.29 4.04
N ASP A 129 -12.00 -27.51 3.04
CA ASP A 129 -12.92 -28.64 3.01
C ASP A 129 -12.15 -29.98 3.12
N PRO A 130 -12.41 -30.81 4.14
CA PRO A 130 -11.73 -32.10 4.30
C PRO A 130 -12.09 -33.12 3.21
N ALA A 131 -13.16 -32.90 2.45
CA ALA A 131 -13.62 -33.83 1.41
C ALA A 131 -12.86 -33.69 0.08
N ILE A 132 -12.09 -32.62 -0.15
CA ILE A 132 -11.36 -32.43 -1.41
C ILE A 132 -10.01 -33.15 -1.39
N SER A 133 -9.62 -33.70 -2.55
CA SER A 133 -8.30 -34.31 -2.71
C SER A 133 -7.17 -33.27 -2.60
N ALA A 134 -5.95 -33.72 -2.30
CA ALA A 134 -4.78 -32.84 -2.25
C ALA A 134 -4.53 -32.13 -3.59
N GLU A 135 -4.77 -32.81 -4.71
CA GLU A 135 -4.63 -32.24 -6.05
C GLU A 135 -5.66 -31.14 -6.31
N GLU A 136 -6.94 -31.38 -5.97
CA GLU A 136 -8.00 -30.39 -6.12
C GLU A 136 -7.75 -29.18 -5.19
N LYS A 137 -7.25 -29.42 -3.98
CA LYS A 137 -6.82 -28.35 -3.07
C LYS A 137 -5.74 -27.47 -3.71
N GLN A 138 -4.71 -28.08 -4.32
CA GLN A 138 -3.65 -27.33 -5.01
C GLN A 138 -4.19 -26.54 -6.20
N LYS A 139 -5.13 -27.12 -6.97
CA LYS A 139 -5.81 -26.42 -8.07
C LYS A 139 -6.59 -25.21 -7.59
N ARG A 140 -7.31 -25.32 -6.47
CA ARG A 140 -8.05 -24.19 -5.87
C ARG A 140 -7.11 -23.11 -5.33
N ILE A 141 -6.02 -23.50 -4.68
CA ILE A 141 -4.97 -22.57 -4.23
C ILE A 141 -4.37 -21.83 -5.44
N ALA A 142 -4.03 -22.54 -6.51
CA ALA A 142 -3.50 -21.93 -7.74
C ALA A 142 -4.50 -20.95 -8.37
N ALA A 143 -5.78 -21.31 -8.47
CA ALA A 143 -6.83 -20.44 -8.98
C ALA A 143 -7.01 -19.17 -8.12
N ALA A 144 -7.02 -19.32 -6.79
CA ALA A 144 -7.11 -18.19 -5.88
C ALA A 144 -5.88 -17.27 -5.96
N ARG A 145 -4.66 -17.82 -6.13
CA ARG A 145 -3.44 -17.03 -6.38
C ARG A 145 -3.51 -16.30 -7.72
N ALA A 146 -3.99 -16.94 -8.78
CA ALA A 146 -4.17 -16.29 -10.08
C ALA A 146 -5.14 -15.10 -9.99
N ARG A 147 -6.26 -15.26 -9.29
CA ARG A 147 -7.19 -14.14 -9.03
C ARG A 147 -6.55 -13.02 -8.21
N ALA A 148 -5.80 -13.36 -7.15
CA ALA A 148 -5.10 -12.38 -6.33
C ALA A 148 -4.05 -11.60 -7.15
N ALA A 149 -3.29 -12.29 -8.00
CA ALA A 149 -2.33 -11.67 -8.90
C ALA A 149 -3.01 -10.76 -9.93
N GLN A 150 -4.17 -11.17 -10.48
CA GLN A 150 -4.95 -10.32 -11.38
C GLN A 150 -5.46 -9.08 -10.65
N ASN A 151 -6.00 -9.22 -9.44
CA ASN A 151 -6.43 -8.09 -8.63
C ASN A 151 -5.25 -7.14 -8.37
N GLU A 152 -4.07 -7.65 -7.98
CA GLU A 152 -2.87 -6.85 -7.76
C GLU A 152 -2.42 -6.13 -9.05
N LEU A 153 -2.54 -6.79 -10.21
CA LEU A 153 -2.28 -6.17 -11.51
C LEU A 153 -3.28 -5.04 -11.77
N ASP A 154 -4.57 -5.28 -11.54
CA ASP A 154 -5.62 -4.29 -11.71
C ASP A 154 -5.42 -3.09 -10.76
N TRP A 155 -5.00 -3.35 -9.52
CA TRP A 155 -4.61 -2.34 -8.52
C TRP A 155 -3.36 -1.57 -8.93
N SER A 156 -2.31 -2.26 -9.35
CA SER A 156 -1.06 -1.63 -9.77
C SER A 156 -1.25 -0.83 -11.07
N MET A 157 -2.13 -1.24 -12.00
CA MET A 157 -2.48 -0.41 -13.15
C MET A 157 -3.30 0.83 -12.74
N THR A 158 -4.10 0.73 -11.68
CA THR A 158 -4.85 1.87 -11.13
C THR A 158 -3.92 2.85 -10.40
N ILE A 159 -2.86 2.35 -9.74
CA ILE A 159 -1.87 3.15 -9.00
C ILE A 159 -0.72 3.65 -9.88
N ALA A 160 -0.15 2.83 -10.77
CA ALA A 160 0.97 3.18 -11.66
C ALA A 160 0.57 4.21 -12.72
N ARG A 161 -0.70 4.26 -13.15
CA ARG A 161 -1.23 5.38 -13.94
C ARG A 161 -1.13 6.72 -13.21
N LEU A 162 -1.12 6.72 -11.89
CA LEU A 162 -0.94 7.93 -11.09
C LEU A 162 0.55 8.29 -10.98
N GLU A 163 1.47 7.33 -10.81
CA GLU A 163 2.92 7.60 -10.62
C GLU A 163 3.66 8.08 -11.88
N ASP A 164 3.47 7.46 -13.05
CA ASP A 164 4.15 7.93 -14.28
C ASP A 164 3.58 9.26 -14.81
N ARG A 165 2.34 9.58 -14.43
CA ARG A 165 1.75 10.90 -14.66
C ARG A 165 1.97 11.86 -13.50
N GLN A 166 2.57 11.46 -12.37
CA GLN A 166 2.63 12.32 -11.18
C GLN A 166 3.43 13.59 -11.45
N ASP A 167 4.46 13.55 -12.29
CA ASP A 167 5.23 14.75 -12.63
C ASP A 167 4.49 15.64 -13.63
N VAL A 168 3.78 15.06 -14.61
CA VAL A 168 2.91 15.82 -15.53
C VAL A 168 1.75 16.47 -14.75
N VAL A 169 1.05 15.69 -13.93
CA VAL A 169 -0.01 16.14 -13.02
C VAL A 169 0.51 17.21 -12.06
N ARG A 170 1.68 17.00 -11.44
CA ARG A 170 2.30 17.99 -10.55
C ARG A 170 2.60 19.28 -11.28
N ASN A 171 3.21 19.21 -12.46
CA ASN A 171 3.59 20.39 -13.22
C ASN A 171 2.36 21.18 -13.65
N GLU A 172 1.29 20.50 -14.09
CA GLU A 172 0.02 21.14 -14.43
C GLU A 172 -0.70 21.70 -13.19
N LEU A 173 -0.65 21.01 -12.04
CA LEU A 173 -1.14 21.57 -10.77
C LEU A 173 -0.37 22.83 -10.36
N LEU A 174 0.96 22.86 -10.52
CA LEU A 174 1.76 24.04 -10.19
C LEU A 174 1.41 25.22 -11.11
N LYS A 175 1.27 24.99 -12.42
CA LYS A 175 0.83 26.03 -13.37
C LYS A 175 -0.54 26.57 -13.01
N TRP A 176 -1.50 25.69 -12.75
CA TRP A 176 -2.86 26.09 -12.38
C TRP A 176 -2.90 26.85 -11.06
N ARG A 177 -2.12 26.41 -10.07
CA ARG A 177 -1.95 27.12 -8.79
C ARG A 177 -1.49 28.56 -9.04
N ASP A 178 -0.47 28.74 -9.88
CA ASP A 178 0.10 30.05 -10.13
C ASP A 178 -0.91 30.98 -10.84
N GLN A 179 -1.68 30.46 -11.80
CA GLN A 179 -2.79 31.19 -12.43
C GLN A 179 -3.86 31.64 -11.44
N ILE A 180 -4.23 30.80 -10.48
CA ILE A 180 -5.19 31.16 -9.42
C ILE A 180 -4.58 32.23 -8.50
N LEU A 181 -3.33 32.05 -8.07
CA LEU A 181 -2.64 32.98 -7.17
C LEU A 181 -2.49 34.38 -7.78
N GLU A 182 -2.32 34.49 -9.11
CA GLU A 182 -2.27 35.76 -9.82
C GLU A 182 -3.56 36.57 -9.72
N LYS A 183 -4.72 35.91 -9.66
CA LYS A 183 -6.04 36.54 -9.56
C LYS A 183 -6.45 36.92 -8.13
N LEU A 184 -5.76 36.40 -7.12
CA LEU A 184 -6.00 36.74 -5.72
C LEU A 184 -5.35 38.09 -5.36
N ASP A 185 -5.98 38.80 -4.41
CA ASP A 185 -5.36 39.94 -3.75
C ASP A 185 -4.12 39.52 -2.95
N GLN A 186 -3.31 40.50 -2.55
CA GLN A 186 -2.03 40.22 -1.90
C GLN A 186 -2.15 39.46 -0.56
N LYS A 187 -3.24 39.68 0.19
CA LYS A 187 -3.46 39.04 1.49
C LYS A 187 -3.85 37.57 1.28
N ASP A 188 -4.84 37.32 0.43
CA ASP A 188 -5.30 35.96 0.12
C ASP A 188 -4.20 35.15 -0.58
N ARG A 189 -3.43 35.77 -1.47
CA ARG A 189 -2.28 35.14 -2.14
C ARG A 189 -1.27 34.59 -1.13
N ARG A 190 -0.94 35.34 -0.08
CA ARG A 190 0.01 34.92 0.96
C ARG A 190 -0.51 33.72 1.75
N VAL A 191 -1.79 33.75 2.13
CA VAL A 191 -2.44 32.62 2.84
C VAL A 191 -2.41 31.38 1.97
N ARG A 192 -2.87 31.48 0.72
CA ARG A 192 -2.93 30.35 -0.22
C ARG A 192 -1.56 29.83 -0.63
N GLN A 193 -0.54 30.68 -0.78
CA GLN A 193 0.83 30.21 -1.03
C GLN A 193 1.37 29.34 0.10
N ASN A 194 1.06 29.68 1.35
CA ASN A 194 1.49 28.89 2.49
C ASN A 194 0.71 27.57 2.59
N GLU A 195 -0.61 27.62 2.40
CA GLU A 195 -1.47 26.43 2.38
C GLU A 195 -1.16 25.47 1.22
N TRP A 196 -0.82 26.00 0.04
CA TRP A 196 -0.57 25.23 -1.18
C TRP A 196 0.92 24.99 -1.46
N LYS A 197 1.76 25.14 -0.43
CA LYS A 197 3.21 24.92 -0.54
C LYS A 197 3.54 23.50 -1.02
N ASN A 198 2.68 22.53 -0.69
CA ASN A 198 2.77 21.17 -1.20
C ASN A 198 1.50 20.78 -1.94
N VAL A 199 1.49 21.00 -3.27
CA VAL A 199 0.36 20.66 -4.15
C VAL A 199 -0.02 19.17 -4.17
N ARG A 200 0.87 18.29 -3.66
CA ARG A 200 0.58 16.85 -3.52
C ARG A 200 -0.23 16.51 -2.26
N GLN A 201 -0.43 17.47 -1.35
CA GLN A 201 -1.24 17.20 -0.16
C GLN A 201 -2.70 16.90 -0.54
N PRO A 202 -3.29 15.85 0.05
CA PRO A 202 -4.71 15.55 -0.14
C PRO A 202 -5.55 16.80 0.21
N GLY A 203 -6.32 17.29 -0.77
CA GLY A 203 -7.20 18.45 -0.62
C GLY A 203 -6.71 19.76 -1.25
N VAL A 204 -5.42 19.92 -1.54
CA VAL A 204 -4.92 21.15 -2.22
C VAL A 204 -5.53 21.32 -3.62
N PRO A 205 -5.56 20.30 -4.48
CA PRO A 205 -6.20 20.41 -5.79
C PRO A 205 -7.69 20.78 -5.71
N ARG A 206 -8.39 20.31 -4.67
CA ARG A 206 -9.79 20.66 -4.40
C ARG A 206 -9.95 22.14 -4.01
N MET A 207 -9.11 22.64 -3.11
CA MET A 207 -9.15 24.05 -2.73
C MET A 207 -8.86 24.96 -3.94
N MET A 208 -7.90 24.56 -4.77
CA MET A 208 -7.61 25.24 -6.03
C MET A 208 -8.80 25.22 -6.98
N PHE A 209 -9.52 24.11 -7.11
CA PHE A 209 -10.74 24.03 -7.91
C PHE A 209 -11.80 25.04 -7.47
N LEU A 210 -12.10 25.10 -6.18
CA LEU A 210 -13.08 26.04 -5.62
C LEU A 210 -12.68 27.50 -5.86
N GLU A 211 -11.40 27.83 -5.67
CA GLU A 211 -10.89 29.18 -5.96
C GLU A 211 -10.91 29.50 -7.45
N SER A 212 -10.59 28.51 -8.31
CA SER A 212 -10.67 28.64 -9.76
C SER A 212 -12.08 28.98 -10.22
N GLN A 213 -13.11 28.31 -9.66
CA GLN A 213 -14.50 28.64 -9.93
C GLN A 213 -14.88 30.04 -9.43
N ARG A 214 -14.45 30.41 -8.21
CA ARG A 214 -14.72 31.73 -7.62
C ARG A 214 -14.11 32.87 -8.44
N LEU A 215 -12.91 32.65 -9.00
CA LEU A 215 -12.13 33.66 -9.72
C LEU A 215 -12.29 33.60 -11.25
N GLY A 216 -13.07 32.65 -11.77
CA GLY A 216 -13.25 32.45 -13.20
C GLY A 216 -11.98 31.99 -13.93
N VAL A 217 -11.06 31.31 -13.23
CA VAL A 217 -9.88 30.69 -13.85
C VAL A 217 -10.30 29.36 -14.46
N PRO A 218 -9.97 29.07 -15.74
CA PRO A 218 -10.31 27.80 -16.35
C PRO A 218 -9.55 26.65 -15.67
N VAL A 219 -10.26 25.55 -15.42
CA VAL A 219 -9.68 24.32 -14.88
C VAL A 219 -8.94 23.62 -16.03
N PRO A 220 -7.66 23.23 -15.88
CA PRO A 220 -6.96 22.49 -16.91
C PRO A 220 -7.71 21.23 -17.35
N LYS A 221 -7.70 20.91 -18.65
CA LYS A 221 -8.48 19.80 -19.23
C LYS A 221 -8.25 18.45 -18.55
N MET A 222 -7.02 18.18 -18.11
CA MET A 222 -6.71 16.95 -17.37
C MET A 222 -7.35 16.89 -15.98
N PHE A 223 -7.76 18.04 -15.44
CA PHE A 223 -8.47 18.19 -14.18
C PHE A 223 -9.97 18.49 -14.37
N GLU A 224 -10.45 18.74 -15.58
CA GLU A 224 -11.90 18.83 -15.88
C GLU A 224 -12.64 17.53 -15.53
N ASN A 225 -11.96 16.39 -15.73
CA ASN A 225 -12.44 15.06 -15.35
C ASN A 225 -12.06 14.68 -13.91
N LEU A 226 -11.15 15.42 -13.27
CA LEU A 226 -11.15 15.52 -11.80
C LEU A 226 -12.34 16.38 -11.42
N ARG A 227 -13.54 15.83 -11.64
CA ARG A 227 -14.64 16.11 -10.74
C ARG A 227 -14.14 15.60 -9.39
N PHE A 228 -13.47 16.49 -8.65
CA PHE A 228 -13.20 16.31 -7.23
C PHE A 228 -14.49 15.74 -6.64
N GLN A 229 -14.35 14.74 -5.79
CA GLN A 229 -15.39 13.99 -5.10
C GLN A 229 -16.24 14.91 -4.18
N ASP A 230 -16.66 16.06 -4.68
CA ASP A 230 -17.25 17.20 -3.98
C ASP A 230 -18.75 17.08 -3.88
N ARG A 231 -19.37 16.12 -4.57
CA ARG A 231 -20.74 15.76 -4.26
C ARG A 231 -20.81 14.68 -3.20
N LEU A 232 -19.86 13.76 -3.19
CA LEU A 232 -20.05 12.44 -2.61
C LEU A 232 -18.78 11.93 -1.94
N PRO A 233 -18.83 11.56 -0.65
CA PRO A 233 -17.70 10.94 0.06
C PRO A 233 -17.15 9.74 -0.71
N PRO A 234 -15.85 9.44 -0.59
CA PRO A 234 -15.31 8.23 -1.17
C PRO A 234 -16.03 7.02 -0.59
N VAL A 235 -16.43 6.09 -1.46
CA VAL A 235 -17.00 4.80 -1.08
C VAL A 235 -15.89 3.77 -1.12
N ASP A 236 -15.80 2.95 -0.07
CA ASP A 236 -14.88 1.82 -0.04
C ASP A 236 -15.13 0.87 -1.23
N VAL A 237 -14.05 0.37 -1.85
CA VAL A 237 -14.14 -0.44 -3.08
C VAL A 237 -14.88 -1.75 -2.83
N ILE A 238 -14.78 -2.33 -1.63
CA ILE A 238 -15.54 -3.54 -1.28
C ILE A 238 -17.03 -3.21 -1.25
N ARG A 239 -17.41 -2.06 -0.71
CA ARG A 239 -18.80 -1.59 -0.69
C ARG A 239 -19.33 -1.28 -2.10
N LEU A 240 -18.56 -0.59 -2.93
CA LEU A 240 -18.94 -0.36 -4.33
C LEU A 240 -19.11 -1.67 -5.10
N ARG A 241 -18.23 -2.64 -4.87
CA ARG A 241 -18.37 -3.97 -5.46
C ARG A 241 -19.61 -4.69 -4.95
N GLN A 242 -19.88 -4.67 -3.64
CA GLN A 242 -21.09 -5.25 -3.05
C GLN A 242 -22.36 -4.62 -3.63
N PHE A 243 -22.38 -3.29 -3.75
CA PHE A 243 -23.45 -2.53 -4.39
C PHE A 243 -23.64 -2.89 -5.86
N MET A 244 -22.55 -2.94 -6.64
CA MET A 244 -22.61 -3.37 -8.04
C MET A 244 -23.15 -4.80 -8.16
N MET A 245 -22.85 -5.68 -7.19
CA MET A 245 -23.29 -7.07 -7.18
C MET A 245 -24.69 -7.27 -6.58
N SER A 246 -25.32 -6.25 -5.98
CA SER A 246 -26.66 -6.37 -5.40
C SER A 246 -27.77 -6.34 -6.46
N SER A 247 -27.43 -5.98 -7.70
CA SER A 247 -28.35 -5.94 -8.83
C SER A 247 -27.68 -6.46 -10.10
N GLU A 248 -28.34 -7.41 -10.78
CA GLU A 248 -27.84 -7.97 -12.05
C GLU A 248 -27.73 -6.89 -13.15
N ALA A 249 -28.59 -5.86 -13.09
CA ALA A 249 -28.56 -4.74 -14.02
C ALA A 249 -27.31 -3.87 -13.81
N LEU A 250 -27.00 -3.49 -12.56
CA LEU A 250 -25.78 -2.74 -12.22
C LEU A 250 -24.53 -3.52 -12.61
N ARG A 251 -24.50 -4.81 -12.28
CA ARG A 251 -23.37 -5.66 -12.63
C ARG A 251 -23.14 -5.69 -14.14
N SER A 252 -24.18 -5.99 -14.92
CA SER A 252 -24.06 -6.08 -16.39
C SER A 252 -23.63 -4.75 -17.02
N GLU A 253 -24.15 -3.63 -16.53
CA GLU A 253 -23.84 -2.29 -17.04
C GLU A 253 -22.39 -1.86 -16.74
N PHE A 254 -21.92 -2.07 -15.50
CA PHE A 254 -20.63 -1.54 -15.06
C PHE A 254 -19.47 -2.50 -15.31
N GLU A 255 -19.70 -3.82 -15.34
CA GLU A 255 -18.61 -4.81 -15.50
C GLU A 255 -17.89 -4.67 -16.85
N GLU A 256 -18.61 -4.38 -17.94
CA GLU A 256 -17.99 -4.13 -19.25
C GLU A 256 -17.21 -2.81 -19.27
N ARG A 257 -17.79 -1.73 -18.74
CA ARG A 257 -17.20 -0.38 -18.76
C ARG A 257 -15.98 -0.26 -17.85
N LEU A 258 -15.94 -1.00 -16.74
CA LEU A 258 -14.80 -1.03 -15.84
C LEU A 258 -13.60 -1.79 -16.41
N ARG A 259 -13.83 -2.75 -17.32
CA ARG A 259 -12.76 -3.46 -18.04
C ARG A 259 -12.05 -2.55 -19.04
N ASP A 260 -12.78 -1.64 -19.68
CA ASP A 260 -12.24 -0.66 -20.64
C ASP A 260 -11.43 0.44 -19.92
N PRO A 261 -10.10 0.54 -20.13
CA PRO A 261 -9.25 1.52 -19.45
C PRO A 261 -9.57 2.98 -19.76
N GLU A 262 -10.25 3.28 -20.87
CA GLU A 262 -10.63 4.66 -21.23
C GLU A 262 -11.94 5.08 -20.57
N LYS A 263 -12.83 4.11 -20.27
CA LYS A 263 -14.14 4.35 -19.66
C LYS A 263 -14.17 4.08 -18.16
N ARG A 264 -13.17 3.37 -17.62
CA ARG A 264 -13.11 2.94 -16.22
C ARG A 264 -13.36 4.07 -15.22
N ASP A 265 -12.68 5.20 -15.37
CA ASP A 265 -12.76 6.29 -14.40
C ASP A 265 -14.17 6.93 -14.39
N VAL A 266 -14.76 7.09 -15.57
CA VAL A 266 -16.14 7.58 -15.72
C VAL A 266 -17.14 6.58 -15.14
N ALA A 267 -16.95 5.29 -15.41
CA ALA A 267 -17.80 4.23 -14.87
C ALA A 267 -17.70 4.13 -13.34
N LEU A 268 -16.52 4.28 -12.75
CA LEU A 268 -16.35 4.32 -11.30
C LEU A 268 -17.08 5.52 -10.69
N GLN A 269 -16.98 6.69 -11.33
CA GLN A 269 -17.68 7.87 -10.85
C GLN A 269 -19.20 7.69 -10.87
N GLU A 270 -19.76 7.22 -11.98
CA GLU A 270 -21.21 6.97 -12.09
C GLU A 270 -21.69 5.91 -11.09
N LEU A 271 -20.88 4.88 -10.83
CA LEU A 271 -21.19 3.87 -9.82
C LEU A 271 -21.21 4.46 -8.40
N ILE A 272 -20.28 5.35 -8.07
CA ILE A 272 -20.26 6.09 -6.81
C ILE A 272 -21.49 7.00 -6.69
N GLU A 273 -21.86 7.68 -7.79
CA GLU A 273 -23.05 8.54 -7.84
C GLU A 273 -24.31 7.73 -7.52
N ARG A 274 -24.52 6.60 -8.19
CA ARG A 274 -25.65 5.70 -7.92
C ARG A 274 -25.62 5.11 -6.51
N TYR A 275 -24.45 4.73 -6.00
CA TYR A 275 -24.33 4.24 -4.62
C TYR A 275 -24.93 5.24 -3.64
N TRP A 276 -24.55 6.50 -3.74
CA TRP A 276 -25.03 7.52 -2.80
C TRP A 276 -26.47 7.99 -3.07
N GLU A 277 -26.97 7.83 -4.29
CA GLU A 277 -28.40 8.02 -4.57
C GLU A 277 -29.28 7.00 -3.83
N GLU A 278 -28.81 5.75 -3.71
CA GLU A 278 -29.50 4.71 -2.93
C GLU A 278 -29.20 4.80 -1.42
N HIS A 279 -28.05 5.36 -1.03
CA HIS A 279 -27.59 5.45 0.36
C HIS A 279 -27.64 6.89 0.93
N LYS A 280 -28.69 7.66 0.62
CA LYS A 280 -28.83 9.07 1.02
C LYS A 280 -28.72 9.31 2.53
N ALA A 281 -29.30 8.43 3.35
CA ALA A 281 -29.24 8.54 4.81
C ALA A 281 -27.80 8.42 5.34
N GLU A 282 -26.98 7.54 4.75
CA GLU A 282 -25.57 7.40 5.10
C GLU A 282 -24.77 8.65 4.69
N LEU A 283 -25.05 9.19 3.49
CA LEU A 283 -24.44 10.43 3.01
C LEU A 283 -24.71 11.61 3.95
N GLU A 284 -25.95 11.77 4.40
CA GLU A 284 -26.34 12.82 5.35
C GLU A 284 -25.65 12.65 6.71
N ALA A 285 -25.55 11.42 7.20
CA ALA A 285 -24.85 11.13 8.46
C ALA A 285 -23.35 11.49 8.39
N ILE A 286 -22.70 11.22 7.25
CA ILE A 286 -21.30 11.60 7.02
C ILE A 286 -21.17 13.12 7.00
N ARG A 287 -22.03 13.82 6.24
CA ARG A 287 -22.01 15.29 6.18
C ARG A 287 -22.22 15.93 7.55
N ALA A 288 -23.18 15.43 8.33
CA ALA A 288 -23.43 15.92 9.69
C ALA A 288 -22.21 15.72 10.62
N ARG A 289 -21.52 14.58 10.50
CA ARG A 289 -20.29 14.29 11.25
C ARG A 289 -19.15 15.24 10.86
N ASP A 290 -18.96 15.47 9.57
CA ASP A 290 -17.91 16.38 9.06
C ASP A 290 -18.17 17.83 9.47
N GLU A 291 -19.44 18.27 9.43
CA GLU A 291 -19.83 19.58 9.95
C GLU A 291 -19.51 19.71 11.44
N LYS A 292 -19.82 18.69 12.24
CA LYS A 292 -19.50 18.67 13.67
C LYS A 292 -17.99 18.79 13.91
N LEU A 293 -17.19 17.98 13.23
CA LEU A 293 -15.72 18.01 13.32
C LEU A 293 -15.16 19.38 12.91
N ASN A 294 -15.71 20.00 11.87
CA ASN A 294 -15.30 21.33 11.43
C ASN A 294 -15.64 22.42 12.47
N ARG A 295 -16.79 22.32 13.15
CA ARG A 295 -17.14 23.22 14.26
C ARG A 295 -16.16 23.06 15.42
N GLU A 296 -15.86 21.82 15.82
CA GLU A 296 -14.90 21.52 16.89
C GLU A 296 -13.50 22.04 16.58
N ARG A 297 -13.03 21.90 15.33
CA ARG A 297 -11.74 22.44 14.87
C ARG A 297 -11.69 23.95 14.93
N LYS A 298 -12.77 24.64 14.56
CA LYS A 298 -12.86 26.11 14.61
C LYS A 298 -12.97 26.66 16.03
N ALA A 299 -13.48 25.87 16.97
CA ALA A 299 -13.64 26.26 18.37
C ALA A 299 -12.36 26.10 19.20
N LYS A 300 -11.33 25.43 18.68
CA LYS A 300 -10.07 25.22 19.38
C LYS A 300 -9.15 26.44 19.14
N PRO A 301 -8.85 27.24 20.18
CA PRO A 301 -8.08 28.48 20.05
C PRO A 301 -6.60 28.24 19.70
#